data_AF-W7J4P7-F1
#
_entry.id   AF-W7J4P7-F1
#
_cell.length_a   1.000
_cell.length_b   1.000
_cell.length_c   1.000
_cell.angle_alpha   90.00
_cell.angle_beta   90.00
_cell.angle_gamma   90.00
#
_symmetry.space_group_name_H-M   'P 1'
#
loop_
_entity.id
_entity.type
_entity.pdbx_description
1 polymer ?
#
loop_
_entity_poly.entity_id
_entity_poly.type
_entity_poly.pdbx_seq_one_letter_code
_entity_poly.pdbx_strand_id
1 'polypeptide(L)'
;MKKLGNNLNTINDNNQNEESQHNYLGSNIDNYKYWQYNTILLYNVIMIYTCEWPSLFIEWLPKVYKNDEEYAYQDLILGTYTTEKNNYILILERYGSIFYFS
;
A
#
# COMPACT_ATOMS: atom_id res chain seq x y z
N MET A 1 24.02 -33.70 57.47
CA MET A 1 24.08 -32.30 57.93
C MET A 1 23.18 -31.45 57.03
N LYS A 2 22.38 -30.56 57.63
CA LYS A 2 21.64 -29.42 57.04
C LYS A 2 22.66 -28.46 56.35
N LYS A 3 22.38 -27.55 55.40
CA LYS A 3 21.19 -26.78 54.97
C LYS A 3 21.64 -25.85 53.82
N LEU A 4 20.67 -25.27 53.09
CA LEU A 4 20.74 -24.00 52.30
C LEU A 4 21.65 -24.00 51.07
N GLY A 5 21.32 -23.42 49.92
CA GLY A 5 20.30 -22.44 49.54
C GLY A 5 20.84 -21.63 48.32
N ASN A 6 19.96 -20.83 47.70
CA ASN A 6 20.21 -19.80 46.65
C ASN A 6 20.10 -20.35 45.20
N ASN A 7 19.02 -20.19 44.44
CA ASN A 7 18.19 -19.03 44.03
C ASN A 7 18.88 -18.12 42.99
N LEU A 8 18.08 -17.73 41.98
CA LEU A 8 18.35 -16.84 40.81
C LEU A 8 19.01 -17.56 39.62
N ASN A 9 18.43 -17.61 38.42
CA ASN A 9 17.92 -16.47 37.66
C ASN A 9 16.61 -16.75 36.89
N THR A 10 15.71 -15.79 37.00
CA THR A 10 14.57 -15.53 36.13
C THR A 10 15.02 -15.30 34.69
N ILE A 11 14.65 -16.21 33.78
CA ILE A 11 14.64 -15.92 32.34
C ILE A 11 13.35 -15.16 32.07
N ASN A 12 13.47 -13.84 32.02
CA ASN A 12 12.41 -12.93 31.60
C ASN A 12 12.66 -12.57 30.12
N ASP A 13 12.47 -13.54 29.22
CA ASP A 13 12.58 -13.35 27.77
C ASP A 13 11.24 -12.93 27.15
N ASN A 14 10.62 -11.87 27.67
CA ASN A 14 9.37 -11.35 27.10
C ASN A 14 9.42 -9.86 26.70
N ASN A 15 10.57 -9.19 26.71
CA ASN A 15 10.65 -7.75 26.39
C ASN A 15 11.49 -7.37 25.15
N GLN A 16 11.96 -8.32 24.33
CA GLN A 16 12.77 -7.99 23.12
C GLN A 16 11.99 -7.97 21.79
N ASN A 17 10.70 -8.31 21.80
CA ASN A 17 9.91 -8.39 20.56
C ASN A 17 9.19 -7.08 20.18
N GLU A 18 9.09 -6.11 21.09
CA GLU A 18 8.35 -4.87 20.86
C GLU A 18 9.19 -3.77 20.19
N GLU A 19 10.50 -3.68 20.49
CA GLU A 19 11.41 -2.67 19.90
C GLU A 19 11.72 -2.92 18.42
N SER A 20 11.69 -4.18 17.98
CA SER A 20 11.97 -4.55 16.59
C SER A 20 10.88 -4.02 15.65
N GLN A 21 9.61 -4.16 16.01
CA GLN A 21 8.48 -3.77 15.15
C GLN A 21 8.38 -2.26 14.93
N HIS A 22 8.71 -1.46 15.96
CA HIS A 22 8.64 0.00 15.90
C HIS A 22 9.65 0.60 14.90
N ASN A 23 10.84 -0.02 14.79
CA ASN A 23 11.89 0.39 13.84
C ASN A 23 11.53 0.06 12.37
N TYR A 24 10.80 -1.03 12.12
CA TYR A 24 10.32 -1.39 10.78
C TYR A 24 9.21 -0.45 10.29
N LEU A 25 8.35 0.03 11.19
CA LEU A 25 7.31 0.98 10.82
C LEU A 25 7.90 2.35 10.44
N GLY A 26 8.90 2.82 11.20
CA GLY A 26 9.66 4.03 10.89
C GLY A 26 10.38 3.95 9.55
N SER A 27 11.10 2.84 9.31
CA SER A 27 11.84 2.65 8.05
C SER A 27 10.94 2.58 6.81
N ASN A 28 9.75 1.97 6.92
CA ASN A 28 8.78 1.96 5.81
C ASN A 28 8.22 3.35 5.50
N ILE A 29 7.91 4.15 6.52
CA ILE A 29 7.46 5.53 6.34
C ILE A 29 8.56 6.37 5.67
N ASP A 30 9.80 6.20 6.08
CA ASP A 30 10.93 6.96 5.55
C ASP A 30 11.21 6.59 4.10
N ASN A 31 11.19 5.28 3.77
CA ASN A 31 11.32 4.80 2.40
C ASN A 31 10.23 5.33 1.48
N TYR A 32 8.97 5.36 1.96
CA TYR A 32 7.85 5.93 1.20
C TYR A 32 8.08 7.42 0.90
N LYS A 33 8.49 8.21 1.90
CA LYS A 33 8.80 9.64 1.72
C LYS A 33 9.95 9.86 0.73
N TYR A 34 11.02 9.06 0.82
CA TYR A 34 12.12 9.12 -0.14
C TYR A 34 11.64 8.82 -1.56
N TRP A 35 10.82 7.78 -1.75
CA TRP A 35 10.23 7.50 -3.06
C TRP A 35 9.39 8.69 -3.55
N GLN A 36 8.52 9.25 -2.71
CA GLN A 36 7.69 10.40 -3.06
C GLN A 36 8.51 11.59 -3.56
N TYR A 37 9.60 11.96 -2.87
CA TYR A 37 10.46 13.08 -3.28
C TYR A 37 11.14 12.86 -4.63
N ASN A 38 11.36 11.60 -5.03
CA ASN A 38 12.03 11.28 -6.29
C ASN A 38 11.05 11.02 -7.44
N THR A 39 9.73 11.03 -7.22
CA THR A 39 8.73 10.66 -8.23
C THR A 39 8.84 11.45 -9.53
N ILE A 40 9.10 12.77 -9.46
CA ILE A 40 9.24 13.63 -10.64
C ILE A 40 10.45 13.27 -11.52
N LEU A 41 11.48 12.65 -10.93
CA LEU A 41 12.64 12.17 -11.66
C LEU A 41 12.42 10.76 -12.22
N LEU A 42 11.64 9.94 -11.51
CA LEU A 42 11.51 8.50 -11.80
C LEU A 42 10.40 8.16 -12.79
N TYR A 43 9.34 8.97 -12.88
CA TYR A 43 8.14 8.63 -13.65
C TYR A 43 7.66 9.81 -14.49
N ASN A 44 7.26 9.54 -15.74
CA ASN A 44 6.58 10.52 -16.58
C ASN A 44 5.12 10.74 -16.15
N VAL A 45 4.45 9.69 -15.68
CA VAL A 45 3.06 9.72 -15.21
C VAL A 45 2.92 8.79 -14.01
N ILE A 46 2.28 9.29 -12.96
CA ILE A 46 1.85 8.49 -11.81
C ILE A 46 0.37 8.78 -11.60
N MET A 47 -0.42 7.72 -11.45
CA MET A 47 -1.82 7.80 -11.06
C MET A 47 -2.00 7.04 -9.76
N ILE A 48 -2.58 7.70 -8.76
CA ILE A 48 -2.87 7.11 -7.44
C ILE A 48 -4.37 7.16 -7.24
N TYR A 49 -4.96 6.02 -6.92
CA TYR A 49 -6.37 5.90 -6.59
C TYR A 49 -6.53 5.18 -5.25
N THR A 50 -7.31 5.78 -4.36
CA THR A 50 -7.64 5.18 -3.06
C THR A 50 -9.00 4.50 -3.18
N CYS A 51 -9.00 3.17 -3.26
CA CYS A 51 -10.24 2.40 -3.25
C CYS A 51 -10.91 2.45 -1.87
N GLU A 52 -12.25 2.43 -1.84
CA GLU A 52 -13.00 2.25 -0.59
C GLU A 52 -12.74 0.88 0.03
N TRP A 53 -12.64 -0.15 -0.82
CA TRP A 53 -12.34 -1.53 -0.44
C TRP A 53 -11.14 -2.04 -1.21
N PRO A 54 -10.29 -2.90 -0.61
CA PRO A 54 -9.15 -3.46 -1.30
C PRO A 54 -9.60 -4.27 -2.53
N SER A 55 -8.75 -4.31 -3.54
CA SER A 55 -8.96 -5.12 -4.73
C SER A 55 -7.94 -6.24 -4.81
N LEU A 56 -8.40 -7.43 -5.18
CA LEU A 56 -7.53 -8.60 -5.40
C LEU A 56 -7.05 -8.72 -6.85
N PHE A 57 -7.65 -7.97 -7.77
CA PHE A 57 -7.27 -7.96 -9.18
C PHE A 57 -7.53 -6.59 -9.82
N ILE A 58 -6.71 -6.26 -10.81
CA ILE A 58 -6.87 -5.08 -11.66
C ILE A 58 -6.48 -5.46 -13.08
N GLU A 59 -7.29 -5.06 -14.05
CA GLU A 59 -7.04 -5.35 -15.46
C GLU A 59 -7.47 -4.17 -16.35
N TRP A 60 -6.71 -3.90 -17.40
CA TRP A 60 -7.06 -2.92 -18.42
C TRP A 60 -8.09 -3.51 -19.37
N LEU A 61 -9.17 -2.77 -19.62
CA LEU A 61 -10.06 -3.12 -20.72
C LEU A 61 -9.35 -2.85 -22.06
N PRO A 62 -9.56 -3.72 -23.08
CA PRO A 62 -8.83 -3.62 -24.34
C PRO A 62 -9.19 -2.39 -25.18
N LYS A 63 -10.25 -1.67 -24.79
CA LYS A 63 -10.75 -0.52 -25.54
C LYS A 63 -10.03 0.75 -25.10
N VAL A 64 -9.32 1.36 -26.05
CA VAL A 64 -8.68 2.67 -25.88
C VAL A 64 -9.51 3.70 -26.62
N TYR A 65 -9.93 4.75 -25.93
CA TYR A 65 -10.64 5.88 -26.53
C TYR A 65 -9.67 7.01 -26.74
N LYS A 66 -9.45 7.41 -27.99
CA LYS A 66 -8.61 8.58 -28.30
C LYS A 66 -9.53 9.76 -28.56
N ASN A 67 -9.23 10.89 -27.93
CA ASN A 67 -9.87 12.16 -28.29
C ASN A 67 -8.99 12.89 -29.32
N ASP A 68 -9.58 13.82 -30.06
CA ASP A 68 -8.87 14.64 -31.05
C ASP A 68 -7.81 15.56 -30.39
N GLU A 69 -7.91 15.76 -29.08
CA GLU A 69 -7.08 16.66 -28.26
C GLU A 69 -5.92 15.94 -27.54
N GLU A 70 -5.21 15.03 -28.21
CA GLU A 70 -3.97 14.36 -27.74
C GLU A 70 -4.07 13.41 -26.52
N TYR A 71 -5.22 13.32 -25.85
CA TYR A 71 -5.40 12.40 -24.72
C TYR A 71 -6.03 11.06 -25.14
N ALA A 72 -5.59 9.99 -24.47
CA ALA A 72 -6.21 8.68 -24.56
C ALA A 72 -6.82 8.30 -23.20
N TYR A 73 -8.04 7.80 -23.23
CA TYR A 73 -8.71 7.20 -22.10
C TYR A 73 -8.63 5.69 -22.18
N GLN A 74 -8.37 5.08 -21.04
CA GLN A 74 -8.49 3.65 -20.86
C GLN A 74 -9.34 3.38 -19.62
N ASP A 75 -10.10 2.30 -19.70
CA ASP A 75 -10.94 1.85 -18.61
C ASP A 75 -10.25 0.69 -17.88
N LEU A 76 -10.41 0.64 -16.56
CA LEU A 76 -9.88 -0.41 -15.70
C LEU A 76 -11.04 -1.20 -15.10
N ILE A 77 -10.88 -2.51 -14.98
CA ILE A 77 -11.78 -3.37 -14.22
C ILE A 77 -11.09 -3.83 -12.94
N LEU A 78 -11.81 -3.76 -11.82
CA LEU A 78 -11.30 -4.13 -10.51
C LEU A 78 -12.41 -4.66 -9.62
N GLY A 79 -12.08 -5.58 -8.72
CA GLY A 79 -13.03 -6.16 -7.76
C GLY A 79 -13.00 -5.46 -6.41
N THR A 80 -14.08 -5.52 -5.64
CA THR A 80 -14.04 -5.25 -4.20
C THR A 80 -13.81 -6.54 -3.44
N TYR A 81 -13.05 -6.45 -2.35
CA TYR A 81 -12.87 -7.53 -1.39
C TYR A 81 -13.28 -7.06 0.00
N THR A 82 -14.44 -7.52 0.43
CA THR A 82 -15.05 -7.18 1.73
C THR A 82 -15.45 -8.46 2.45
N THR A 83 -15.30 -8.47 3.78
CA THR A 83 -15.64 -9.61 4.65
C THR A 83 -17.10 -9.61 5.11
N GLU A 84 -17.73 -8.43 5.16
CA GLU A 84 -19.06 -8.23 5.76
C GLU A 84 -20.16 -7.88 4.75
N LYS A 85 -19.78 -7.50 3.52
CA LYS A 85 -20.70 -7.06 2.46
C LYS A 85 -20.53 -7.94 1.22
N ASN A 86 -21.43 -7.75 0.26
CA ASN A 86 -21.28 -8.36 -1.06
C ASN A 86 -20.08 -7.74 -1.79
N ASN A 87 -19.40 -8.58 -2.57
CA ASN A 87 -18.33 -8.15 -3.46
C ASN A 87 -18.90 -7.74 -4.81
N TYR A 88 -18.29 -6.73 -5.41
CA TYR A 88 -18.71 -6.14 -6.67
C TYR A 88 -17.54 -6.08 -7.65
N ILE A 89 -17.86 -6.13 -8.94
CA ILE A 89 -16.95 -5.76 -10.00
C ILE A 89 -17.21 -4.30 -10.34
N LEU A 90 -16.15 -3.51 -10.34
CA LEU A 90 -16.15 -2.08 -10.62
C LEU A 90 -15.48 -1.83 -11.97
N ILE A 91 -16.05 -0.94 -12.75
CA ILE A 91 -15.41 -0.37 -13.94
C ILE A 91 -15.04 1.05 -13.60
N LEU A 92 -13.74 1.32 -13.63
CA LEU A 92 -13.16 2.64 -13.48
C LEU A 92 -13.02 3.24 -14.87
N GLU A 93 -14.04 4.02 -15.27
CA GLU A 93 -14.10 4.64 -16.59
C GLU A 93 -13.26 5.91 -16.69
N ARG A 94 -12.68 6.15 -17.88
CA ARG A 94 -12.06 7.42 -18.30
C ARG A 94 -10.83 7.86 -17.48
N TYR A 95 -9.85 6.99 -17.28
CA TYR A 95 -8.56 7.40 -16.72
C TYR A 95 -7.67 7.97 -17.83
N GLY A 96 -7.37 9.28 -17.73
CA GLY A 96 -6.46 10.00 -18.61
C GLY A 96 -6.13 11.40 -18.07
N SER A 97 -4.92 11.56 -17.50
CA SER A 97 -4.08 12.77 -17.23
C SER A 97 -4.76 14.13 -16.90
N ILE A 98 -4.40 14.98 -15.92
CA ILE A 98 -3.15 15.30 -15.20
C ILE A 98 -3.56 15.95 -13.86
N PHE A 99 -3.02 15.53 -12.71
CA PHE A 99 -2.94 16.44 -11.55
C PHE A 99 -1.60 17.17 -11.64
N TYR A 100 -1.64 18.45 -11.98
CA TYR A 100 -0.50 19.33 -11.73
C TYR A 100 -0.40 19.46 -10.21
N PHE A 101 0.71 19.03 -9.62
CA PHE A 101 1.06 19.49 -8.28
C PHE A 101 1.31 20.99 -8.39
N SER A 102 0.37 21.79 -7.89
CA SER A 102 0.56 23.23 -7.63
C SER A 102 1.28 23.44 -6.30
#